data_AF-A0A8T5EZ24-F1
#
_entry.id   AF-A0A8T5EZ24-F1
#
_cell.length_a   1.000
_cell.length_b   1.000
_cell.length_c   1.000
_cell.angle_alpha   90.00
_cell.angle_beta   90.00
_cell.angle_gamma   90.00
#
_symmetry.space_group_name_H-M   'P 1'
#
loop_
_entity.id
_entity.type
_entity.pdbx_description
1 polymer ?
#
loop_
_entity_poly.entity_id
_entity_poly.type
_entity_poly.pdbx_seq_one_letter_code
_entity_poly.pdbx_strand_id
1 'polypeptide(L)'
;MIFEVIGKPAEHLTSTLNEIAEKIKGVKGVELTNHKINESAPFKAKEGFFTNFMELEAKVDDLEILSNLMFIFMPAHVEILEPENIQIQNNTLNTFFNGLMRKLHGYDEVTRVAQTEKMILQKKLEEIMKSQKKD
;
A
#
# COMPACT_ATOMS: atom_id res chain seq x y z
N MET A 1 -2.32 3.50 12.89
CA MET A 1 -2.09 3.00 11.51
C MET A 1 -0.88 2.09 11.49
N ILE A 2 -0.91 1.03 10.69
CA ILE A 2 0.24 0.14 10.49
C ILE A 2 0.63 0.19 9.02
N PHE A 3 1.91 0.44 8.76
CA PHE A 3 2.51 0.39 7.43
C PHE A 3 3.43 -0.83 7.34
N GLU A 4 3.35 -1.57 6.23
CA GLU A 4 4.23 -2.70 5.94
C GLU A 4 4.98 -2.43 4.63
N VAL A 5 6.27 -2.74 4.62
CA VAL A 5 7.08 -2.73 3.41
C VAL A 5 7.82 -4.05 3.25
N ILE A 6 7.86 -4.56 2.02
CA ILE A 6 8.57 -5.78 1.66
C ILE A 6 9.59 -5.43 0.59
N GLY A 7 10.85 -5.85 0.76
CA GLY A 7 11.90 -5.48 -0.18
C GLY A 7 13.28 -6.04 0.15
N LYS A 8 14.30 -5.45 -0.49
CA LYS A 8 15.72 -5.74 -0.28
C LYS A 8 16.57 -4.52 -0.66
N PRO A 9 17.73 -4.29 0.00
CA PRO A 9 18.20 -4.89 1.27
C PRO A 9 17.38 -4.41 2.49
N ALA A 10 17.47 -5.14 3.62
CA ALA A 10 16.73 -4.86 4.85
C ALA A 10 16.86 -3.39 5.33
N GLU A 11 18.05 -2.82 5.22
CA GLU A 11 18.36 -1.45 5.65
C GLU A 11 17.51 -0.38 4.93
N HIS A 12 17.14 -0.62 3.67
CA HIS A 12 16.34 0.33 2.89
C HIS A 12 14.87 0.36 3.34
N LEU A 13 14.36 -0.71 3.94
CA LEU A 13 12.97 -0.76 4.42
C LEU A 13 12.74 0.25 5.54
N THR A 14 13.69 0.34 6.47
CA THR A 14 13.64 1.32 7.57
C THR A 14 13.69 2.76 7.04
N SER A 15 14.54 3.04 6.04
CA SER A 15 14.58 4.36 5.39
C SER A 15 13.24 4.71 4.73
N THR A 16 12.64 3.76 4.01
CA THR A 16 11.34 3.97 3.35
C THR A 16 10.23 4.24 4.37
N LEU A 17 10.18 3.51 5.47
CA LEU A 17 9.19 3.74 6.53
C LEU A 17 9.37 5.13 7.19
N ASN A 18 10.62 5.55 7.44
CA ASN A 18 10.91 6.91 7.92
C ASN A 18 10.46 8.00 6.93
N GLU A 19 10.73 7.81 5.64
CA GLU A 19 10.26 8.76 4.61
C GLU A 19 8.74 8.85 4.55
N ILE A 20 8.03 7.72 4.73
CA ILE A 20 6.56 7.71 4.82
C ILE A 20 6.12 8.52 6.04
N ALA A 21 6.72 8.29 7.22
CA ALA A 21 6.38 9.03 8.44
C ALA A 21 6.59 10.55 8.26
N GLU A 22 7.73 10.97 7.69
CA GLU A 22 8.01 12.38 7.45
C GLU A 22 7.07 13.01 6.41
N LYS A 23 6.70 12.28 5.36
CA LYS A 23 5.68 12.75 4.39
C LYS A 23 4.32 12.92 5.05
N ILE A 24 3.91 11.98 5.91
CA ILE A 24 2.64 12.06 6.65
C ILE A 24 2.66 13.25 7.61
N LYS A 25 3.76 13.47 8.32
CA LYS A 25 3.96 14.62 9.22
C LYS A 25 3.88 15.97 8.48
N GLY A 26 4.25 16.00 7.20
CA GLY A 26 4.14 17.19 6.35
C GLY A 26 2.71 17.49 5.86
N VAL A 27 1.74 16.59 6.06
CA VAL A 27 0.35 16.79 5.63
C VAL A 27 -0.36 17.75 6.58
N LYS A 28 -0.95 18.81 6.03
CA LYS A 28 -1.74 19.77 6.81
C LYS A 28 -2.96 19.05 7.44
N GLY A 29 -3.18 19.30 8.73
CA GLY A 29 -4.24 18.68 9.52
C GLY A 29 -3.94 17.26 10.00
N VAL A 30 -2.65 16.92 10.04
CA VAL A 30 -2.13 15.69 10.67
C VAL A 30 -1.15 16.08 11.77
N GLU A 31 -1.39 15.60 12.98
CA GLU A 31 -0.48 15.70 14.11
C GLU A 31 0.02 14.29 14.46
N LEU A 32 1.27 13.99 14.13
CA LEU A 32 1.87 12.70 14.46
C LEU A 32 2.22 12.66 15.96
N THR A 33 1.54 11.80 16.72
CA THR A 33 1.70 11.70 18.18
C THR A 33 2.77 10.67 18.55
N ASN A 34 2.85 9.57 17.82
CA ASN A 34 3.82 8.51 18.05
C ASN A 34 4.11 7.76 16.75
N HIS A 35 5.33 7.25 16.60
CA HIS A 35 5.62 6.25 15.59
C HIS A 35 6.73 5.32 16.08
N LYS A 36 6.63 4.05 15.74
CA LYS A 36 7.59 3.01 16.09
C LYS A 36 7.85 2.15 14.86
N ILE A 37 9.10 2.09 14.45
CA ILE A 37 9.56 1.19 13.39
C ILE A 37 10.16 -0.05 14.04
N ASN A 38 9.70 -1.21 13.61
CA ASN A 38 10.20 -2.49 14.10
C ASN A 38 11.49 -2.90 13.35
N GLU A 39 12.10 -4.00 13.79
CA GLU A 39 13.25 -4.57 13.08
C GLU A 39 12.79 -5.36 11.86
N SER A 40 13.62 -5.32 10.81
CA SER A 40 13.34 -6.06 9.59
C SER A 40 13.48 -7.57 9.81
N ALA A 41 12.47 -8.33 9.39
CA ALA A 41 12.45 -9.78 9.48
C ALA A 41 12.53 -10.43 8.08
N PRO A 42 13.06 -11.65 7.95
CA PRO A 42 13.00 -12.40 6.69
C PRO A 42 11.55 -12.60 6.22
N PHE A 43 11.29 -12.35 4.94
CA PHE A 43 9.97 -12.51 4.35
C PHE A 43 9.73 -13.98 3.96
N LYS A 44 8.78 -14.63 4.65
CA LYS A 44 8.57 -16.09 4.56
C LYS A 44 8.19 -16.59 3.16
N ALA A 45 7.48 -15.78 2.37
CA ALA A 45 6.99 -16.21 1.06
C ALA A 45 8.05 -16.12 -0.05
N LYS A 46 9.20 -15.47 0.20
CA LYS A 46 10.25 -15.32 -0.81
C LYS A 46 11.63 -15.18 -0.20
N GLU A 47 12.50 -16.13 -0.51
CA GLU A 47 13.88 -16.13 -0.03
C GLU A 47 14.65 -14.88 -0.51
N GLY A 48 15.49 -14.34 0.37
CA GLY A 48 16.28 -13.13 0.12
C GLY A 48 15.50 -11.81 0.18
N PHE A 49 14.20 -11.85 0.53
CA PHE A 49 13.40 -10.66 0.81
C PHE A 49 13.23 -10.46 2.32
N PHE A 50 13.03 -9.21 2.71
CA PHE A 50 12.76 -8.81 4.08
C PHE A 50 11.41 -8.10 4.13
N THR A 51 10.78 -8.10 5.30
CA THR A 51 9.61 -7.27 5.63
C THR A 51 9.91 -6.44 6.87
N ASN A 52 9.32 -5.25 6.94
CA ASN A 52 9.36 -4.40 8.11
C ASN A 52 8.02 -3.67 8.27
N PHE A 53 7.68 -3.35 9.51
CA PHE A 53 6.44 -2.69 9.88
C PHE A 53 6.70 -1.44 10.71
N MET A 54 5.88 -0.42 10.49
CA MET A 54 5.81 0.78 11.31
C MET A 54 4.40 0.93 11.89
N GLU A 55 4.32 1.09 13.20
CA GLU A 55 3.12 1.53 13.89
C GLU A 55 3.18 3.06 14.00
N LEU A 56 2.12 3.74 13.58
CA LEU A 56 2.03 5.20 13.56
C LEU A 56 0.69 5.63 14.15
N GLU A 57 0.75 6.47 15.17
CA GLU A 57 -0.40 7.13 15.77
C GLU A 57 -0.39 8.60 15.37
N ALA A 58 -1.54 9.10 14.93
CA ALA A 58 -1.70 10.48 14.56
C ALA A 58 -3.12 10.94 14.87
N LYS A 59 -3.26 12.21 15.24
CA LYS A 59 -4.54 12.92 15.20
C LYS A 59 -4.72 13.50 13.81
N VAL A 60 -5.94 13.40 13.31
CA VAL A 60 -6.30 13.87 11.97
C VAL A 60 -7.54 14.73 12.12
N ASP A 61 -7.54 15.92 11.51
CA ASP A 61 -8.60 16.92 11.71
C ASP A 61 -9.97 16.44 11.24
N ASP A 62 -10.01 15.69 10.14
CA ASP A 62 -11.26 15.20 9.56
C ASP A 62 -11.08 13.88 8.76
N LEU A 63 -12.22 13.32 8.36
CA LEU A 63 -12.26 12.07 7.59
C LEU A 63 -11.69 12.23 6.18
N GLU A 64 -11.76 13.42 5.58
CA GLU A 64 -11.25 13.65 4.22
C GLU A 64 -9.73 13.51 4.19
N ILE A 65 -9.04 14.10 5.17
CA ILE A 65 -7.60 13.97 5.33
C ILE A 65 -7.23 12.52 5.61
N LEU A 66 -7.95 11.82 6.50
CA LEU A 66 -7.70 10.39 6.77
C LEU A 66 -7.86 9.54 5.50
N SER A 67 -8.91 9.81 4.71
CA SER A 67 -9.16 9.14 3.45
C SER A 67 -8.00 9.34 2.46
N ASN A 68 -7.51 10.57 2.36
CA ASN A 68 -6.37 10.91 1.51
C ASN A 68 -5.09 10.19 1.96
N LEU A 69 -4.80 10.15 3.27
CA LEU A 69 -3.67 9.38 3.80
C LEU A 69 -3.79 7.91 3.43
N MET A 70 -4.97 7.32 3.61
CA MET A 70 -5.25 5.93 3.25
C MET A 70 -5.00 5.66 1.77
N PHE A 71 -5.51 6.50 0.86
CA PHE A 71 -5.39 6.25 -0.57
C PHE A 71 -4.00 6.55 -1.14
N ILE A 72 -3.25 7.48 -0.54
CA ILE A 72 -1.89 7.82 -0.97
C ILE A 72 -0.87 6.83 -0.43
N PHE A 73 -0.90 6.58 0.88
CA PHE A 73 0.13 5.80 1.56
C PHE A 73 -0.25 4.33 1.75
N MET A 74 -1.51 3.96 1.54
CA MET A 74 -2.02 2.58 1.58
C MET A 74 -1.50 1.79 2.80
N PRO A 75 -1.80 2.25 4.04
CA PRO A 75 -1.45 1.49 5.23
C PRO A 75 -2.06 0.09 5.16
N ALA A 76 -1.35 -0.89 5.73
CA ALA A 76 -1.84 -2.26 5.85
C ALA A 76 -3.02 -2.34 6.83
N HIS A 77 -3.08 -1.43 7.80
CA HIS A 77 -4.15 -1.38 8.78
C HIS A 77 -4.41 0.06 9.28
N VAL A 78 -5.68 0.40 9.46
CA VAL A 78 -6.13 1.66 10.07
C VAL A 78 -7.13 1.32 11.17
N GLU A 79 -6.92 1.93 12.33
CA GLU A 79 -7.78 1.83 13.50
C GLU A 79 -8.13 3.25 13.93
N ILE A 80 -9.41 3.53 14.13
CA ILE A 80 -9.91 4.82 14.63
C ILE A 80 -10.24 4.61 16.11
N LEU A 81 -9.48 5.27 16.97
CA LEU A 81 -9.66 5.16 18.42
C LEU A 81 -10.82 6.03 18.92
N GLU A 82 -10.93 7.24 18.37
CA GLU A 82 -11.93 8.24 18.76
C GLU A 82 -12.30 9.13 17.56
N PRO A 83 -13.49 9.75 17.57
CA PRO A 83 -14.59 9.55 18.52
C PRO A 83 -15.39 8.27 18.22
N GLU A 84 -16.18 7.80 19.19
CA GLU A 84 -17.05 6.62 19.01
C GLU A 84 -18.16 6.85 17.98
N ASN A 85 -18.68 8.09 17.87
CA ASN A 85 -19.71 8.46 16.92
C ASN A 85 -19.18 9.51 15.95
N ILE A 86 -19.31 9.24 14.65
CA ILE A 86 -18.89 10.16 13.58
C ILE A 86 -20.12 10.59 12.79
N GLN A 87 -20.33 11.91 12.67
CA GLN A 87 -21.34 12.47 11.77
C GLN A 87 -20.67 12.91 10.47
N ILE A 88 -21.12 12.36 9.35
CA ILE A 88 -20.49 12.55 8.03
C ILE A 88 -21.51 13.15 7.08
N GLN A 89 -21.11 14.19 6.35
CA GLN A 89 -21.93 14.76 5.28
C GLN A 89 -21.85 13.91 4.00
N ASN A 90 -22.92 13.91 3.21
CA ASN A 90 -23.00 13.12 1.97
C ASN A 90 -21.86 13.42 0.98
N ASN A 91 -21.41 14.68 0.88
CA ASN A 91 -20.28 15.07 0.03
C ASN A 91 -18.95 14.43 0.48
N THR A 92 -18.70 14.34 1.78
CA THR A 92 -17.50 13.72 2.35
C THR A 92 -17.52 12.21 2.11
N LEU A 93 -18.68 11.59 2.33
CA LEU A 93 -18.88 10.16 2.08
C LEU A 93 -18.71 9.81 0.59
N ASN A 94 -19.25 10.64 -0.31
CA ASN A 94 -19.04 10.50 -1.75
C ASN A 94 -17.56 10.62 -2.12
N THR A 95 -16.82 11.55 -1.51
CA THR A 95 -15.39 11.73 -1.75
C THR A 95 -14.60 10.49 -1.33
N PHE A 96 -14.89 9.95 -0.14
CA PHE A 96 -14.30 8.70 0.35
C PHE A 96 -14.55 7.53 -0.61
N PHE A 97 -15.82 7.25 -0.94
CA PHE A 97 -16.16 6.12 -1.80
C PHE A 97 -15.59 6.26 -3.22
N ASN A 98 -15.62 7.47 -3.79
CA ASN A 98 -15.02 7.71 -5.10
C ASN A 98 -13.50 7.52 -5.07
N GLY A 99 -12.83 7.92 -3.99
CA GLY A 99 -11.40 7.67 -3.80
C GLY A 99 -11.09 6.18 -3.72
N LEU A 100 -11.86 5.44 -2.93
CA LEU A 100 -11.75 3.99 -2.80
C LEU A 100 -11.98 3.29 -4.14
N MET A 101 -13.06 3.63 -4.84
CA MET A 101 -13.38 3.07 -6.16
C MET A 101 -12.28 3.35 -7.16
N ARG A 102 -11.73 4.58 -7.20
CA ARG A 102 -10.60 4.91 -8.08
C ARG A 102 -9.39 4.03 -7.81
N LYS A 103 -9.09 3.74 -6.54
CA LYS A 103 -7.96 2.88 -6.16
C LYS A 103 -8.18 1.43 -6.59
N LEU A 104 -9.36 0.88 -6.31
CA LEU A 104 -9.71 -0.48 -6.70
C LEU A 104 -9.76 -0.65 -8.22
N HIS A 105 -10.36 0.31 -8.94
CA HIS A 105 -10.39 0.28 -10.41
C HIS A 105 -8.98 0.33 -11.00
N GLY A 106 -8.11 1.19 -10.47
CA GLY A 106 -6.72 1.25 -10.94
C GLY A 106 -5.97 -0.08 -10.73
N TYR A 107 -6.20 -0.78 -9.62
CA TYR A 107 -5.62 -2.11 -9.42
C TYR A 107 -6.20 -3.17 -10.36
N ASP A 108 -7.50 -3.13 -10.63
CA ASP A 108 -8.14 -4.02 -11.60
C ASP A 108 -7.55 -3.82 -13.00
N GLU A 109 -7.36 -2.58 -13.44
CA GLU A 109 -6.72 -2.26 -14.73
C GLU A 109 -5.30 -2.82 -14.83
N VAL A 110 -4.45 -2.53 -13.84
CA VAL A 110 -3.06 -3.03 -13.82
C VAL A 110 -3.02 -4.56 -13.82
N THR A 111 -3.92 -5.20 -13.06
CA THR A 111 -4.00 -6.66 -12.99
C THR A 111 -4.43 -7.27 -14.32
N ARG A 112 -5.43 -6.70 -15.01
CA ARG A 112 -5.89 -7.16 -16.33
C ARG A 112 -4.79 -7.07 -17.38
N VAL A 113 -4.05 -5.97 -17.39
CA VAL A 113 -2.91 -5.81 -18.31
C VAL A 113 -1.86 -6.88 -18.03
N ALA A 114 -1.45 -7.04 -16.77
CA ALA A 114 -0.45 -8.05 -16.38
C ALA A 114 -0.89 -9.49 -16.72
N GLN A 115 -2.17 -9.83 -16.53
CA GLN A 115 -2.73 -11.13 -16.91
C GLN A 115 -2.67 -11.35 -18.43
N THR A 116 -3.00 -10.33 -19.21
CA THR A 116 -2.98 -10.39 -20.68
C THR A 116 -1.56 -10.56 -21.19
N GLU A 117 -0.61 -9.78 -20.68
CA GLU A 117 0.81 -9.89 -21.04
C GLU A 117 1.37 -11.27 -20.67
N LYS A 118 1.07 -11.76 -19.46
CA LYS A 118 1.45 -13.11 -19.02
C LYS A 118 0.94 -14.17 -19.99
N MET A 119 -0.32 -14.10 -20.41
CA MET A 119 -0.90 -15.03 -21.37
C MET A 119 -0.16 -15.01 -22.72
N ILE A 120 0.18 -13.82 -23.24
CA ILE A 120 0.92 -13.68 -24.50
C ILE A 120 2.33 -14.28 -24.36
N LEU A 121 3.03 -13.99 -23.26
CA LEU A 121 4.36 -14.52 -22.99
C LEU A 121 4.36 -16.04 -22.87
N GLN A 122 3.37 -16.62 -22.19
CA GLN A 122 3.21 -18.08 -22.07
C GLN A 122 3.02 -18.74 -23.44
N LYS A 123 2.16 -18.17 -24.30
CA LYS A 123 1.96 -18.68 -25.67
C LYS A 123 3.25 -18.67 -26.49
N LYS A 124 3.98 -17.55 -26.47
CA LYS A 124 5.26 -17.44 -27.19
C LYS A 124 6.31 -18.43 -26.67
N LEU A 125 6.38 -18.63 -25.36
CA LEU A 125 7.30 -19.59 -24.75
C LEU A 125 6.97 -21.03 -25.19
N GLU A 126 5.70 -21.41 -25.21
CA GLU A 126 5.27 -22.73 -25.69
C GLU A 126 5.62 -22.96 -27.17
N GLU A 127 5.47 -21.94 -28.01
CA GLU A 127 5.86 -22.01 -29.43
C GLU A 127 7.36 -22.26 -29.61
N ILE A 128 8.20 -21.52 -28.87
CA ILE A 128 9.67 -21.68 -28.88
C ILE A 128 10.08 -23.07 -28.36
N MET A 129 9.47 -23.54 -27.27
CA MET A 129 9.77 -24.87 -26.74
C MET A 129 9.35 -26.00 -27.68
N LYS A 130 8.30 -25.80 -28.47
CA LYS A 130 7.86 -26.77 -29.49
C LYS A 130 8.76 -26.78 -30.71
N SER A 131 9.32 -25.63 -31.12
CA SER A 131 10.28 -25.59 -32.23
C SER A 131 11.61 -26.25 -31.85
N GLN A 132 12.12 -26.00 -30.64
CA GLN A 132 13.37 -26.61 -30.15
C GLN A 132 13.31 -28.13 -29.92
N LYS A 133 12.12 -28.73 -29.81
CA LYS A 133 11.95 -30.20 -29.71
C LYS A 133 11.84 -30.91 -31.06
N LYS A 134 11.74 -30.16 -32.16
CA LYS A 134 11.61 -30.72 -33.52
C LYS A 134 12.95 -30.80 -34.26
N ASP A 135 14.00 -30.18 -33.72
CA ASP A 135 15.41 -30.35 -34.09
C ASP A 135 16.09 -31.34 -33.13
#